data_AF-A0A7S3EI88-F1
#
_entry.id   AF-A0A7S3EI88-F1
#
_cell.length_a   1.000
_cell.length_b   1.000
_cell.length_c   1.000
_cell.angle_alpha   90.00
_cell.angle_beta   90.00
_cell.angle_gamma   90.00
#
_symmetry.space_group_name_H-M   'P 1'
#
loop_
_entity.id
_entity.type
_entity.pdbx_description
1 polymer ?
#
loop_
_entity_poly.entity_id
_entity_poly.type
_entity_poly.pdbx_seq_one_letter_code
_entity_poly.pdbx_strand_id
1 'polypeptide(L)'
;MVSQFHSNSHTGRSLSARSSSFSSRSSPNNAPRCMGFQPVENPSTSDIAEVNEFLKDFAKVYDLLDVMLVVEIADPEYVYDWRKQAEDTMKAKGKAGMTSAQLKDFVDRFMPAYKEYLPGLYGNGVSTELPQLNIKIDSNRIPID
;
A
#
# COMPACT_ATOMS: atom_id res chain seq x y z
N MET A 1 -42.69 32.01 8.01
CA MET A 1 -42.85 31.99 6.54
C MET A 1 -41.62 31.27 5.98
N VAL A 2 -41.48 29.96 6.19
CA VAL A 2 -41.96 28.81 5.39
C VAL A 2 -41.56 28.87 3.91
N SER A 3 -40.95 27.75 3.48
CA SER A 3 -40.91 27.18 2.13
C SER A 3 -39.73 27.63 1.24
N GLN A 4 -38.97 26.74 0.57
CA GLN A 4 -39.30 25.39 0.09
C GLN A 4 -38.07 24.46 -0.01
N PHE A 5 -38.30 23.17 0.25
CA PHE A 5 -37.60 22.06 -0.38
C PHE A 5 -38.02 21.95 -1.84
N HIS A 6 -37.09 21.68 -2.76
CA HIS A 6 -37.39 20.92 -3.98
C HIS A 6 -36.28 19.90 -4.25
N SER A 7 -36.73 18.65 -4.32
CA SER A 7 -36.06 17.48 -4.87
C SER A 7 -35.76 17.68 -6.35
N ASN A 8 -34.62 17.17 -6.84
CA ASN A 8 -34.66 16.51 -8.13
C ASN A 8 -33.74 15.27 -8.18
N SER A 9 -34.39 14.20 -8.56
CA SER A 9 -33.98 12.82 -8.69
C SER A 9 -33.14 12.53 -9.93
N HIS A 10 -32.28 11.51 -9.79
CA HIS A 10 -31.94 10.51 -10.80
C HIS A 10 -31.32 10.99 -12.13
N THR A 11 -29.99 10.93 -12.19
CA THR A 11 -29.31 10.38 -13.37
C THR A 11 -28.27 9.38 -12.90
N GLY A 12 -28.47 8.12 -13.29
CA GLY A 12 -27.56 7.02 -13.01
C GLY A 12 -26.19 7.33 -13.60
N ARG A 13 -25.17 7.46 -12.74
CA ARG A 13 -23.79 7.29 -13.17
C ARG A 13 -23.49 5.81 -13.11
N SER A 14 -23.53 5.16 -14.27
CA SER A 14 -22.81 3.92 -14.48
C SER A 14 -21.37 4.16 -14.00
N LEU A 15 -20.95 3.42 -12.98
CA LEU A 15 -19.53 3.27 -12.67
C LEU A 15 -18.97 2.32 -13.73
N SER A 16 -18.84 2.79 -14.97
CA SER A 16 -17.95 2.14 -15.93
C SER A 16 -16.55 2.28 -15.37
N ALA A 17 -15.82 1.17 -15.24
CA ALA A 17 -14.43 1.11 -14.83
C ALA A 17 -13.63 2.18 -15.60
N ARG A 18 -13.41 3.33 -14.95
CA ARG A 18 -12.43 4.29 -15.42
C ARG A 18 -11.10 3.58 -15.22
N SER A 19 -10.42 3.33 -16.34
CA SER A 19 -8.98 3.12 -16.38
C SER A 19 -8.36 4.03 -15.31
N SER A 20 -7.85 3.41 -14.25
CA SER A 20 -7.21 4.13 -13.16
C SER A 20 -5.84 4.51 -13.67
N SER A 21 -5.78 5.57 -14.47
CA SER A 21 -4.55 6.34 -14.56
C SER A 21 -4.16 6.70 -13.13
N PHE A 22 -2.91 6.43 -12.78
CA PHE A 22 -2.32 6.85 -11.52
C PHE A 22 -2.39 8.38 -11.45
N SER A 23 -3.51 8.89 -10.94
CA SER A 23 -3.72 10.32 -10.81
C SER A 23 -2.78 10.80 -9.72
N SER A 24 -1.76 11.55 -10.13
CA SER A 24 -0.88 12.31 -9.26
C SER A 24 -1.69 13.40 -8.54
N ARG A 25 -2.47 13.00 -7.54
CA ARG A 25 -3.05 13.93 -6.59
C ARG A 25 -1.93 14.32 -5.64
N SER A 26 -1.33 15.49 -5.89
CA SER A 26 -0.42 16.17 -4.98
C SER A 26 -1.19 16.57 -3.70
N SER A 27 -1.23 15.63 -2.75
CA SER A 27 -1.57 15.95 -1.37
C SER A 27 -0.35 16.62 -0.71
N PRO A 28 -0.52 17.67 0.13
CA PRO A 28 0.59 18.32 0.82
C PRO A 28 1.42 17.39 1.73
N ASN A 29 0.90 16.18 2.02
CA ASN A 29 1.53 15.16 2.84
C ASN A 29 1.99 13.94 2.02
N ASN A 30 2.26 14.12 0.72
CA ASN A 30 2.75 13.06 -0.16
C ASN A 30 4.25 12.79 0.03
N ALA A 31 4.67 12.63 1.30
CA ALA A 31 5.96 12.01 1.57
C ALA A 31 5.91 10.63 0.90
N PRO A 32 6.81 10.36 -0.05
CA PRO A 32 6.78 9.09 -0.74
C PRO A 32 7.06 8.03 0.34
N ARG A 33 6.22 7.00 0.41
CA ARG A 33 6.28 6.02 1.51
C ARG A 33 7.43 5.07 1.24
N CYS A 34 8.57 5.36 1.86
CA CYS A 34 9.77 4.54 1.84
C CYS A 34 9.51 3.21 2.57
N MET A 35 9.25 2.12 1.85
CA MET A 35 9.09 0.78 2.44
C MET A 35 10.33 -0.11 2.27
N GLY A 36 11.49 0.48 1.95
CA GLY A 36 12.70 -0.30 1.67
C GLY A 36 12.76 -0.92 0.29
N PHE A 37 11.71 -0.78 -0.53
CA PHE A 37 11.71 -1.35 -1.88
C PHE A 37 12.79 -0.71 -2.74
N GLN A 38 13.55 -1.58 -3.40
CA GLN A 38 14.57 -1.20 -4.36
C GLN A 38 14.04 -1.41 -5.77
N PRO A 39 14.41 -0.55 -6.74
CA PRO A 39 14.07 -0.76 -8.13
C PRO A 39 14.66 -2.08 -8.62
N VAL A 40 13.87 -2.84 -9.37
CA VAL A 40 14.32 -4.11 -9.99
C VAL A 40 14.77 -3.89 -11.43
N GLU A 41 15.69 -4.70 -11.94
CA GLU A 41 16.21 -4.55 -13.31
C GLU A 41 15.14 -4.77 -14.38
N ASN A 42 14.27 -5.77 -14.18
CA ASN A 42 13.28 -6.21 -15.16
C ASN A 42 11.88 -6.17 -14.53
N PRO A 43 11.22 -4.99 -14.45
CA PRO A 43 9.90 -4.87 -13.85
C PRO A 43 8.86 -5.69 -14.62
N SER A 44 8.01 -6.43 -13.88
CA SER A 44 7.03 -7.34 -14.48
C SER A 44 5.94 -6.67 -15.33
N THR A 45 5.63 -5.39 -15.09
CA THR A 45 4.60 -4.63 -15.83
C THR A 45 5.02 -3.17 -16.05
N SER A 46 4.32 -2.46 -16.94
CA SER A 46 4.53 -1.02 -17.16
C SER A 46 4.26 -0.18 -15.91
N ASP A 47 3.25 -0.54 -15.12
CA ASP A 47 2.90 0.19 -13.90
C ASP A 47 4.00 -0.01 -12.84
N ILE A 48 4.57 -1.21 -12.75
CA ILE A 48 5.73 -1.50 -11.90
C ILE A 48 6.96 -0.74 -12.39
N ALA A 49 7.17 -0.63 -13.71
CA ALA A 49 8.26 0.18 -14.26
C ALA A 49 8.13 1.66 -13.88
N GLU A 50 6.91 2.22 -13.85
CA GLU A 50 6.67 3.58 -13.36
C GLU A 50 7.01 3.70 -11.86
N VAL A 51 6.59 2.73 -11.05
CA VAL A 51 6.94 2.68 -9.62
C VAL A 51 8.46 2.60 -9.42
N ASN A 52 9.16 1.80 -10.22
CA ASN A 52 10.63 1.69 -10.21
C ASN A 52 11.30 3.05 -10.36
N GLU A 53 10.83 3.91 -11.26
CA GLU A 53 11.38 5.25 -11.44
C GLU A 53 11.21 6.10 -10.17
N PHE A 54 10.04 6.03 -9.52
CA PHE A 54 9.83 6.72 -8.23
C PHE A 54 10.69 6.15 -7.10
N LEU A 55 11.01 4.86 -7.11
CA LEU A 55 11.84 4.24 -6.08
C LEU A 55 13.29 4.75 -6.09
N LYS A 56 13.81 5.19 -7.25
CA LYS A 56 15.18 5.71 -7.37
C LYS A 56 15.41 6.97 -6.52
N ASP A 57 14.37 7.78 -6.30
CA ASP A 57 14.47 9.01 -5.49
C ASP A 57 14.78 8.73 -4.01
N PHE A 58 14.54 7.50 -3.55
CA PHE A 58 14.79 7.11 -2.16
C PHE A 58 16.22 6.69 -1.87
N ALA A 59 17.08 6.48 -2.88
CA ALA A 59 18.48 6.09 -2.68
C ALA A 59 19.17 6.97 -1.62
N LYS A 60 18.98 8.29 -1.72
CA LYS A 60 19.53 9.29 -0.79
C LYS A 60 19.00 9.18 0.63
N VAL A 61 17.78 8.66 0.82
CA VAL A 61 17.20 8.45 2.16
C VAL A 61 17.91 7.29 2.84
N TYR A 62 18.25 6.26 2.09
CA TYR A 62 18.90 5.07 2.62
C TYR A 62 20.36 5.30 3.01
N ASP A 63 21.06 6.22 2.33
CA ASP A 63 22.41 6.66 2.71
C ASP A 63 22.47 7.34 4.09
N LEU A 64 21.32 7.77 4.63
CA LEU A 64 21.21 8.42 5.94
C LEU A 64 20.88 7.44 7.08
N LEU A 65 20.66 6.16 6.78
CA LEU A 65 20.30 5.17 7.77
C LEU A 65 21.55 4.49 8.33
N ASP A 66 21.61 4.35 9.65
CA ASP A 66 22.66 3.55 10.31
C ASP A 66 22.28 2.06 10.44
N VAL A 67 20.98 1.76 10.46
CA VAL A 67 20.42 0.42 10.61
C VAL A 67 19.00 0.37 10.05
N MET A 68 18.59 -0.82 9.59
CA MET A 68 17.23 -1.09 9.15
C MET A 68 16.60 -2.26 9.92
N LEU A 69 15.35 -2.09 10.33
CA LEU A 69 14.53 -3.15 10.90
C LEU A 69 13.39 -3.46 9.93
N VAL A 70 13.32 -4.71 9.48
CA VAL A 70 12.32 -5.19 8.52
C VAL A 70 11.40 -6.17 9.23
N VAL A 71 10.11 -5.88 9.21
CA VAL A 71 9.07 -6.84 9.62
C VAL A 71 8.72 -7.67 8.39
N GLU A 72 9.26 -8.88 8.33
CA GLU A 72 8.98 -9.83 7.27
C GLU A 72 7.63 -10.52 7.54
N ILE A 73 6.71 -10.42 6.59
CA ILE A 73 5.41 -11.09 6.70
C ILE A 73 5.54 -12.48 6.07
N ALA A 74 5.19 -13.53 6.82
CA ALA A 74 5.29 -14.90 6.33
C ALA A 74 4.45 -15.17 5.07
N ASP A 75 3.28 -14.53 4.97
CA ASP A 75 2.43 -14.52 3.79
C ASP A 75 1.86 -13.11 3.54
N PRO A 76 2.20 -12.44 2.43
CA PRO A 76 1.66 -11.12 2.10
C PRO A 76 0.12 -11.06 2.04
N GLU A 77 -0.56 -12.20 1.83
CA GLU A 77 -2.03 -12.27 1.82
C GLU A 77 -2.64 -11.91 3.19
N TYR A 78 -1.88 -11.99 4.30
CA TYR A 78 -2.34 -11.55 5.62
C TYR A 78 -2.74 -10.07 5.66
N VAL A 79 -2.26 -9.25 4.73
CA VAL A 79 -2.63 -7.84 4.60
C VAL A 79 -4.13 -7.66 4.35
N TYR A 80 -4.80 -8.60 3.66
CA TYR A 80 -6.25 -8.55 3.47
C TYR A 80 -6.99 -8.62 4.80
N ASP A 81 -6.64 -9.60 5.63
CA ASP A 81 -7.26 -9.82 6.94
C ASP A 81 -6.94 -8.69 7.90
N TRP A 82 -5.70 -8.21 7.93
CA TRP A 82 -5.33 -7.08 8.77
C TRP A 82 -6.04 -5.79 8.36
N ARG A 83 -6.19 -5.55 7.04
CA ARG A 83 -6.93 -4.38 6.57
C ARG A 83 -8.41 -4.49 6.94
N LYS A 84 -8.99 -5.69 6.88
CA LYS A 84 -10.36 -5.97 7.32
C LYS A 84 -10.54 -5.73 8.81
N GLN A 85 -9.65 -6.26 9.65
CA GLN A 85 -9.67 -6.01 11.11
C GLN A 85 -9.62 -4.52 11.44
N ALA A 86 -8.76 -3.75 10.74
CA ALA A 86 -8.68 -2.31 10.91
C ALA A 86 -9.99 -1.61 10.50
N GLU A 87 -10.62 -2.04 9.41
CA GLU A 87 -11.88 -1.49 8.92
C GLU A 87 -13.05 -1.78 9.89
N ASP A 88 -13.15 -3.02 10.37
CA ASP A 88 -14.17 -3.45 11.34
C ASP A 88 -14.03 -2.68 12.66
N THR A 89 -12.78 -2.47 13.13
CA THR A 89 -12.49 -1.65 14.30
C THR A 89 -12.95 -0.21 14.14
N MET A 90 -12.82 0.35 12.93
CA MET A 90 -13.24 1.73 12.64
C MET A 90 -14.77 1.84 12.55
N LYS A 91 -15.43 0.86 11.94
CA LYS A 91 -16.90 0.78 11.90
C LYS A 91 -17.51 0.62 13.29
N ALA A 92 -16.92 -0.19 14.16
CA ALA A 92 -17.35 -0.35 15.55
C ALA A 92 -17.28 0.97 16.33
N LYS A 93 -16.39 1.90 15.94
CA LYS A 93 -16.28 3.25 16.48
C LYS A 93 -17.25 4.26 15.83
N GLY A 94 -18.21 3.79 15.03
CA GLY A 94 -19.22 4.61 14.38
C GLY A 94 -18.75 5.38 13.14
N LYS A 95 -17.56 5.07 12.60
CA LYS A 95 -17.06 5.70 11.37
C LYS A 95 -17.62 4.99 10.14
N ALA A 96 -17.89 5.77 9.08
CA ALA A 96 -18.16 5.20 7.77
C ALA A 96 -16.95 4.39 7.31
N GLY A 97 -17.21 3.22 6.70
CA GLY A 97 -16.17 2.31 6.27
C GLY A 97 -16.44 1.68 4.92
N MET A 98 -15.41 1.07 4.35
CA MET A 98 -15.43 0.38 3.08
C MET A 98 -16.26 -0.90 3.12
N THR A 99 -16.90 -1.24 2.00
CA THR A 99 -17.46 -2.59 1.79
C THR A 99 -16.33 -3.60 1.61
N SER A 100 -16.63 -4.90 1.75
CA SER A 100 -15.62 -5.95 1.53
C SER A 100 -15.01 -5.90 0.12
N ALA A 101 -15.81 -5.56 -0.89
CA ALA A 101 -15.32 -5.40 -2.27
C ALA A 101 -14.38 -4.19 -2.43
N GLN A 102 -14.73 -3.06 -1.81
CA GLN A 102 -13.86 -1.86 -1.81
C GLN A 102 -12.56 -2.10 -1.04
N LEU A 103 -12.61 -2.86 0.04
CA LEU A 103 -11.44 -3.24 0.81
C LEU A 103 -10.51 -4.12 -0.02
N LYS A 104 -11.07 -5.14 -0.68
CA LYS A 104 -10.30 -6.01 -1.57
C LYS A 104 -9.65 -5.20 -2.69
N ASP A 105 -10.42 -4.38 -3.40
CA ASP A 105 -9.91 -3.49 -4.46
C ASP A 105 -8.79 -2.57 -3.95
N PHE A 106 -8.95 -2.02 -2.74
CA PHE A 106 -7.91 -1.21 -2.10
C PHE A 106 -6.61 -1.98 -1.89
N VAL A 107 -6.69 -3.20 -1.34
CA VAL A 107 -5.50 -4.03 -1.04
C VAL A 107 -4.86 -4.57 -2.32
N ASP A 108 -5.68 -4.96 -3.31
CA ASP A 108 -5.23 -5.48 -4.61
C ASP A 108 -4.26 -4.53 -5.32
N ARG A 109 -4.41 -3.21 -5.12
CA ARG A 109 -3.52 -2.19 -5.71
C ARG A 109 -2.08 -2.24 -5.21
N PHE A 110 -1.82 -2.84 -4.05
CA PHE A 110 -0.48 -2.96 -3.47
C PHE A 110 0.15 -4.33 -3.73
N MET A 111 -0.65 -5.36 -4.02
CA MET A 111 -0.17 -6.73 -4.20
C MET A 111 0.86 -6.90 -5.33
N PRO A 112 0.75 -6.23 -6.50
CA PRO A 112 1.79 -6.28 -7.52
C PRO A 112 3.14 -5.81 -6.98
N ALA A 113 3.17 -4.71 -6.23
CA ALA A 113 4.41 -4.20 -5.63
C ALA A 113 4.97 -5.18 -4.59
N TYR A 114 4.12 -5.81 -3.77
CA TYR A 114 4.61 -6.83 -2.81
C TYR A 114 5.23 -8.03 -3.52
N LYS A 115 4.60 -8.51 -4.59
CA LYS A 115 5.15 -9.62 -5.38
C LYS A 115 6.48 -9.27 -6.02
N GLU A 116 6.63 -8.02 -6.48
CA GLU A 116 7.85 -7.57 -7.14
C GLU A 116 9.01 -7.32 -6.17
N TYR A 117 8.75 -6.59 -5.08
CA TYR A 117 9.81 -5.97 -4.29
C TYR A 117 10.13 -6.67 -2.97
N LEU A 118 9.21 -7.45 -2.40
CA LEU A 118 9.47 -8.16 -1.14
C LEU A 118 10.64 -9.15 -1.23
N PRO A 119 10.83 -9.94 -2.32
CA PRO A 119 11.97 -10.85 -2.40
C PRO A 119 13.32 -10.13 -2.26
N GLY A 120 13.47 -8.97 -2.88
CA GLY A 120 14.67 -8.14 -2.76
C GLY A 120 14.86 -7.58 -1.35
N LEU A 121 13.80 -7.02 -0.78
CA LEU A 121 13.82 -6.45 0.58
C LEU A 121 14.18 -7.49 1.65
N TYR A 122 13.59 -8.68 1.57
CA TYR A 122 13.83 -9.74 2.56
C TYR A 122 15.17 -10.42 2.37
N GLY A 123 15.64 -10.59 1.12
CA GLY A 123 16.90 -11.25 0.82
C GLY A 123 18.13 -10.35 0.94
N ASN A 124 18.17 -9.27 0.17
CA ASN A 124 19.35 -8.42 0.02
C ASN A 124 19.26 -7.12 0.82
N GLY A 125 18.06 -6.78 1.29
CA GLY A 125 17.80 -5.49 1.92
C GLY A 125 17.99 -4.34 0.94
N VAL A 126 18.25 -3.16 1.51
CA VAL A 126 18.41 -1.92 0.74
C VAL A 126 19.85 -1.68 0.28
N SER A 127 20.82 -2.12 1.08
CA SER A 127 22.25 -1.99 0.82
C SER A 127 23.00 -3.06 1.59
N THR A 128 24.11 -3.56 1.04
CA THR A 128 25.00 -4.51 1.71
C THR A 128 25.73 -3.90 2.91
N GLU A 129 25.88 -2.58 2.91
CA GLU A 129 26.58 -1.83 3.96
C GLU A 129 25.66 -1.38 5.09
N LEU A 130 24.33 -1.52 4.92
CA LEU A 130 23.34 -1.15 5.92
C LEU A 130 22.96 -2.38 6.74
N PRO A 131 23.35 -2.47 8.03
CA PRO A 131 22.93 -3.57 8.88
C PRO A 131 21.39 -3.69 8.90
N GLN A 132 20.89 -4.88 8.58
CA GLN A 132 19.45 -5.15 8.53
C GLN A 132 19.09 -6.30 9.48
N LEU A 133 18.06 -6.07 10.30
CA LEU A 133 17.43 -7.11 11.13
C LEU A 133 16.04 -7.43 10.58
N ASN A 134 15.84 -8.67 10.12
CA ASN A 134 14.54 -9.18 9.72
C ASN A 134 13.88 -9.89 10.88
N ILE A 135 12.63 -9.51 11.20
CA ILE A 135 11.77 -10.20 12.16
C ILE A 135 10.58 -10.73 11.39
N LYS A 136 10.54 -12.06 11.22
CA LYS A 136 9.44 -12.72 10.52
C LYS A 136 8.23 -12.88 11.42
N ILE A 137 7.02 -12.60 10.93
CA ILE A 137 5.77 -12.68 11.69
C ILE A 137 4.70 -13.51 10.98
N ASP A 138 3.86 -14.16 11.79
CA ASP A 138 2.66 -14.88 11.33
C ASP A 138 1.45 -13.95 11.14
N SER A 139 0.28 -14.53 10.82
CA SER A 139 -0.99 -13.81 10.65
C SER A 139 -1.50 -13.15 11.94
N ASN A 140 -1.01 -13.58 13.10
CA ASN A 140 -1.33 -13.01 14.41
C ASN A 140 -0.35 -11.91 14.83
N ARG A 141 0.62 -11.57 13.96
CA ARG A 141 1.70 -10.60 14.22
C ARG A 141 2.64 -11.06 15.33
N ILE A 142 2.77 -12.37 15.50
CA ILE A 142 3.70 -12.98 16.45
C ILE A 142 4.99 -13.34 15.70
N PRO A 143 6.18 -13.00 16.25
CA PRO A 143 7.44 -13.44 15.67
C PRO A 143 7.50 -14.96 15.53
N ILE A 144 8.03 -15.42 14.40
CA ILE A 144 8.27 -16.84 14.12
C ILE A 144 9.73 -17.06 13.78
N ASP A 145 10.26 -18.20 14.22
CA ASP A 145 11.64 -18.62 14.02
C ASP A 145 11.89 -19.16 12.60
#